data_AF-A0A2U2J571-F1
#
_entry.id   AF-A0A2U2J571-F1
#
_cell.length_a   1.000
_cell.length_b   1.000
_cell.length_c   1.000
_cell.angle_alpha   90.00
_cell.angle_beta   90.00
_cell.angle_gamma   90.00
#
_symmetry.space_group_name_H-M   'P 1'
#
loop_
_entity.id
_entity.type
_entity.pdbx_description
1 polymer ?
#
loop_
_entity_poly.entity_id
_entity_poly.type
_entity_poly.pdbx_seq_one_letter_code
_entity_poly.pdbx_strand_id
1 'polypeptide(L)'
;MSETGVAQGQPVAWPSINDAPPVEEGGPIARKGFTYQDEIAVSFLLVMLEDPALLRVHCETHDDLVLVWLLEGQTDECAEFVQVKAGEPDKLWSTADLCRKPTKTTLSIFEASLARDRHKEIALFRLVTLRPVVEALSPLTYDCGSEARALVAAELETLRDEIESKFPSLVSAKGNGCQYWLENCRWDVRYDLATAKNENRRRLLQLSNLAGLPLLYEQIDQLLDEMRAWTKAAGDAKWVPDKAKKIITRAQVLEWWQSKLAEIVDGKAEASGGKLAAKMIAADLPDELVLLAVDLRREYAAEVRTPRYMQADSIGQMQARVKSEALTLRSRLVAGELDLSGPAFHALCLAKMDEINAAPEAQQGAGAFLKGCLYDIADRCLLRFKRPAK
;
A
#
# COMPACT_ATOMS: atom_id res chain seq x y z
N MET A 1 29.92 16.49 -60.17
CA MET A 1 28.56 16.17 -59.70
C MET A 1 28.55 14.71 -59.33
N SER A 2 28.60 14.42 -58.04
CA SER A 2 28.49 13.07 -57.49
C SER A 2 27.76 13.25 -56.17
N GLU A 3 26.44 13.11 -56.24
CA GLU A 3 25.54 13.11 -55.11
C GLU A 3 25.85 11.87 -54.25
N THR A 4 26.50 12.11 -53.12
CA THR A 4 26.61 11.12 -52.05
C THR A 4 25.25 11.02 -51.39
N GLY A 5 24.53 9.94 -51.71
CA GLY A 5 23.29 9.56 -51.05
C GLY A 5 23.50 9.45 -49.55
N VAL A 6 22.78 10.28 -48.80
CA VAL A 6 22.67 10.20 -47.35
C VAL A 6 21.92 8.90 -47.05
N ALA A 7 22.62 7.96 -46.42
CA ALA A 7 22.00 6.76 -45.89
C ALA A 7 20.95 7.17 -44.86
N GLN A 8 19.67 7.00 -45.22
CA GLN A 8 18.56 7.11 -44.27
C GLN A 8 18.74 6.00 -43.23
N GLY A 9 19.11 6.39 -42.01
CA GLY A 9 19.24 5.47 -40.88
C GLY A 9 17.92 4.74 -40.64
N GLN A 10 17.98 3.42 -40.47
CA GLN A 10 16.81 2.62 -40.10
C GLN A 10 16.18 3.20 -38.82
N PRO A 11 14.84 3.31 -38.75
CA PRO A 11 14.18 3.79 -37.54
C PRO A 11 14.53 2.86 -36.37
N VAL A 12 15.08 3.42 -35.29
CA VAL A 12 15.40 2.68 -34.08
C VAL A 12 14.08 2.17 -33.47
N ALA A 13 13.87 0.87 -33.51
CA ALA A 13 12.71 0.23 -32.87
C ALA A 13 12.98 0.12 -31.36
N TRP A 14 12.28 0.93 -30.57
CA TRP A 14 12.40 0.91 -29.11
C TRP A 14 11.59 -0.24 -28.50
N PRO A 15 12.12 -0.99 -27.52
CA PRO A 15 11.34 -2.00 -26.81
C PRO A 15 10.29 -1.37 -25.90
N SER A 16 9.21 -2.10 -25.63
CA SER A 16 8.24 -1.71 -24.61
C SER A 16 8.83 -1.83 -23.22
N ILE A 17 8.47 -0.91 -22.33
CA ILE A 17 8.82 -1.00 -20.91
C ILE A 17 8.32 -2.29 -20.24
N ASN A 18 7.25 -2.90 -20.77
CA ASN A 18 6.70 -4.16 -20.30
C ASN A 18 7.57 -5.38 -20.62
N ASP A 19 8.47 -5.25 -21.60
CA ASP A 19 9.30 -6.33 -22.11
C ASP A 19 10.79 -6.08 -21.91
N ALA A 20 11.18 -4.82 -21.73
CA ALA A 20 12.56 -4.42 -21.52
C ALA A 20 13.05 -4.84 -20.12
N PRO A 21 14.12 -5.64 -20.02
CA PRO A 21 14.72 -5.95 -18.73
C PRO A 21 15.25 -4.68 -18.05
N PRO A 22 15.11 -4.57 -16.72
CA PRO A 22 15.68 -3.46 -15.97
C PRO A 22 17.20 -3.46 -16.08
N VAL A 23 17.79 -2.27 -16.23
CA VAL A 23 19.26 -2.12 -16.27
C VAL A 23 19.90 -2.26 -14.90
N GLU A 24 19.13 -1.99 -13.85
CA GLU A 24 19.49 -2.25 -12.46
C GLU A 24 18.29 -2.92 -11.79
N GLU A 25 18.54 -4.05 -11.11
CA GLU A 25 17.57 -4.65 -10.20
C GLU A 25 18.01 -4.34 -8.77
N GLY A 26 17.09 -3.88 -7.94
CA GLY A 26 17.29 -3.87 -6.50
C GLY A 26 17.64 -5.29 -6.05
N GLY A 27 18.80 -5.45 -5.38
CA GLY A 27 19.24 -6.76 -4.92
C GLY A 27 18.19 -7.38 -3.98
N PRO A 28 17.90 -8.70 -4.07
CA PRO A 28 16.96 -9.38 -3.19
C PRO A 28 17.61 -9.58 -1.80
N ILE A 29 17.78 -8.49 -1.06
CA ILE A 29 18.05 -8.56 0.36
C ILE A 29 16.69 -8.76 1.01
N ALA A 30 16.52 -9.84 1.76
CA ALA A 30 15.31 -10.08 2.57
C ALA A 30 15.18 -8.95 3.61
N ARG A 31 14.53 -7.85 3.22
CA ARG A 31 14.25 -6.69 4.06
C ARG A 31 13.21 -7.11 5.11
N LYS A 32 13.50 -6.90 6.40
CA LYS A 32 12.53 -7.13 7.48
C LYS A 32 11.48 -6.02 7.46
N GLY A 33 10.22 -6.38 7.30
CA GLY A 33 9.08 -5.44 7.31
C GLY A 33 8.78 -4.78 5.96
N PHE A 34 7.82 -3.84 5.98
CA PHE A 34 7.45 -3.01 4.82
C PHE A 34 8.24 -1.71 4.81
N THR A 35 8.71 -1.32 3.64
CA THR A 35 9.48 -0.09 3.42
C THR A 35 8.57 1.10 3.08
N TYR A 36 9.13 2.31 3.08
CA TYR A 36 8.42 3.48 2.58
C TYR A 36 8.06 3.35 1.09
N GLN A 37 8.94 2.73 0.29
CA GLN A 37 8.69 2.44 -1.12
C GLN A 37 7.46 1.54 -1.31
N ASP A 38 7.32 0.49 -0.48
CA ASP A 38 6.16 -0.42 -0.52
C ASP A 38 4.85 0.34 -0.23
N GLU A 39 4.88 1.29 0.72
CA GLU A 39 3.70 2.11 1.04
C GLU A 39 3.33 3.06 -0.11
N ILE A 40 4.33 3.64 -0.79
CA ILE A 40 4.11 4.48 -1.98
C ILE A 40 3.53 3.64 -3.12
N ALA A 41 3.99 2.40 -3.31
CA ALA A 41 3.42 1.48 -4.28
C ALA A 41 1.94 1.18 -3.99
N VAL A 42 1.58 0.96 -2.72
CA VAL A 42 0.18 0.78 -2.29
C VAL A 42 -0.66 2.00 -2.64
N SER A 43 -0.13 3.22 -2.45
CA SER A 43 -0.84 4.43 -2.87
C SER A 43 -1.19 4.42 -4.35
N PHE A 44 -0.35 3.86 -5.22
CA PHE A 44 -0.63 3.78 -6.65
C PHE A 44 -1.58 2.63 -7.01
N LEU A 45 -1.60 1.53 -6.24
CA LEU A 45 -2.66 0.54 -6.39
C LEU A 45 -4.03 1.12 -6.03
N LEU A 46 -4.10 2.02 -5.03
CA LEU A 46 -5.33 2.76 -4.75
C LEU A 46 -5.69 3.72 -5.90
N VAL A 47 -4.70 4.33 -6.56
CA VAL A 47 -4.95 5.15 -7.76
C VAL A 47 -5.57 4.30 -8.87
N MET A 48 -5.17 3.04 -9.06
CA MET A 48 -5.82 2.16 -10.04
C MET A 48 -7.32 1.94 -9.79
N LEU A 49 -7.75 1.99 -8.52
CA LEU A 49 -9.17 1.90 -8.17
C LEU A 49 -9.92 3.21 -8.47
N GLU A 50 -9.25 4.35 -8.34
CA GLU A 50 -9.82 5.69 -8.51
C GLU A 50 -9.80 6.17 -9.97
N ASP A 51 -8.72 5.87 -10.70
CA ASP A 51 -8.42 6.39 -12.02
C ASP A 51 -8.21 5.23 -13.02
N PRO A 52 -9.06 5.10 -14.05
CA PRO A 52 -8.92 4.09 -15.08
C PRO A 52 -7.70 4.27 -15.99
N ALA A 53 -7.09 5.45 -16.03
CA ALA A 53 -5.91 5.73 -16.87
C ALA A 53 -4.65 5.01 -16.39
N LEU A 54 -4.54 4.68 -15.09
CA LEU A 54 -3.40 3.93 -14.56
C LEU A 54 -3.57 2.43 -14.83
N LEU A 55 -2.86 1.89 -15.81
CA LEU A 55 -3.02 0.51 -16.26
C LEU A 55 -2.17 -0.49 -15.48
N ARG A 56 -0.92 -0.12 -15.13
CA ARG A 56 0.05 -1.02 -14.48
C ARG A 56 0.98 -0.28 -13.52
N VAL A 57 1.43 -1.02 -12.51
CA VAL A 57 2.49 -0.63 -11.58
C VAL A 57 3.54 -1.74 -11.62
N HIS A 58 4.76 -1.40 -12.03
CA HIS A 58 5.90 -2.29 -11.97
C HIS A 58 6.72 -1.95 -10.71
N CYS A 59 7.03 -2.96 -9.91
CA CYS A 59 7.75 -2.79 -8.64
C CYS A 59 9.22 -3.18 -8.78
N GLU A 60 10.13 -2.28 -8.36
CA GLU A 60 11.59 -2.50 -8.40
C GLU A 60 12.06 -2.91 -9.81
N THR A 61 11.65 -2.12 -10.82
CA THR A 61 12.02 -2.30 -12.22
C THR A 61 12.37 -0.97 -12.84
N HIS A 62 13.56 -0.89 -13.44
CA HIS A 62 14.13 0.34 -14.00
C HIS A 62 14.40 1.36 -12.90
N ASP A 63 13.39 1.92 -12.22
CA ASP A 63 13.53 2.69 -10.97
C ASP A 63 12.78 1.99 -9.81
N ASP A 64 12.54 2.69 -8.71
CA ASP A 64 11.83 2.13 -7.55
C ASP A 64 10.43 1.64 -7.95
N LEU A 65 9.71 2.43 -8.76
CA LEU A 65 8.45 2.04 -9.40
C LEU A 65 8.39 2.56 -10.84
N VAL A 66 7.65 1.86 -11.69
CA VAL A 66 7.23 2.37 -13.00
C VAL A 66 5.71 2.27 -13.10
N LEU A 67 5.07 3.38 -13.43
CA LEU A 67 3.63 3.44 -13.63
C LEU A 67 3.35 3.50 -15.13
N VAL A 68 2.45 2.68 -15.63
CA VAL A 68 2.06 2.72 -17.04
C VAL A 68 0.67 3.28 -17.17
N TRP A 69 0.58 4.40 -17.88
CA TRP A 69 -0.64 5.19 -18.06
C TRP A 69 -1.12 5.13 -19.50
N LEU A 70 -2.44 5.19 -19.70
CA LEU A 70 -3.05 5.56 -20.96
C LEU A 70 -3.84 6.85 -20.72
N LEU A 71 -3.18 7.97 -20.98
CA LEU A 71 -3.74 9.31 -20.73
C LEU A 71 -4.84 9.64 -21.73
N GLU A 72 -5.82 10.43 -21.29
CA GLU A 72 -6.93 10.86 -22.14
C GLU A 72 -6.39 11.58 -23.39
N GLY A 73 -6.94 11.24 -24.56
CA GLY A 73 -6.52 11.80 -25.84
C GLY A 73 -5.21 11.25 -26.41
N GLN A 74 -4.53 10.32 -25.73
CA GLN A 74 -3.34 9.66 -26.25
C GLN A 74 -3.66 8.27 -26.80
N THR A 75 -2.96 7.90 -27.88
CA THR A 75 -3.04 6.56 -28.48
C THR A 75 -2.02 5.59 -27.90
N ASP A 76 -0.91 6.13 -27.40
CA ASP A 76 0.22 5.38 -26.89
C ASP A 76 0.27 5.45 -25.36
N GLU A 77 0.84 4.41 -24.76
CA GLU A 77 1.07 4.36 -23.32
C GLU A 77 2.21 5.30 -22.90
N CYS A 78 2.08 5.89 -21.73
CA CYS A 78 3.14 6.60 -21.03
C CYS A 78 3.77 5.71 -19.96
N ALA A 79 5.08 5.75 -19.82
CA ALA A 79 5.81 5.16 -18.72
C ALA A 79 6.30 6.26 -17.77
N GLU A 80 5.73 6.33 -16.58
CA GLU A 80 6.17 7.25 -15.52
C GLU A 80 7.17 6.56 -14.60
N PHE A 81 8.41 7.03 -14.63
CA PHE A 81 9.52 6.52 -13.82
C PHE A 81 9.53 7.23 -12.47
N VAL A 82 9.23 6.49 -11.40
CA VAL A 82 9.11 7.03 -10.04
C VAL A 82 10.36 6.69 -9.24
N GLN A 83 11.03 7.73 -8.74
CA GLN A 83 12.16 7.59 -7.81
C GLN A 83 11.77 8.12 -6.43
N VAL A 84 11.85 7.26 -5.43
CA VAL A 84 11.50 7.52 -4.04
C VAL A 84 12.75 7.83 -3.23
N LYS A 85 12.88 9.08 -2.77
CA LYS A 85 14.04 9.54 -1.98
C LYS A 85 13.66 9.69 -0.50
N ALA A 86 13.54 8.55 0.19
CA ALA A 86 13.19 8.48 1.61
C ALA A 86 14.38 8.38 2.57
N GLY A 87 15.61 8.26 2.06
CA GLY A 87 16.82 8.07 2.89
C GLY A 87 17.35 9.33 3.59
N GLU A 88 16.85 10.52 3.24
CA GLU A 88 17.30 11.81 3.78
C GLU A 88 16.09 12.58 4.38
N PRO A 89 15.62 12.22 5.59
CA PRO A 89 14.32 12.66 6.13
C PRO A 89 14.19 14.15 6.44
N ASP A 90 15.29 14.86 6.65
CA ASP A 90 15.28 16.29 6.98
C ASP A 90 15.81 17.18 5.84
N LYS A 91 15.97 16.60 4.64
CA LYS A 91 16.54 17.30 3.50
C LYS A 91 15.50 18.07 2.71
N LEU A 92 15.71 19.38 2.60
CA LEU A 92 15.07 20.21 1.58
C LEU A 92 15.86 20.04 0.27
N TRP A 93 15.23 19.46 -0.73
CA TRP A 93 15.87 19.17 -2.01
C TRP A 93 16.08 20.46 -2.81
N SER A 94 17.28 20.62 -3.36
CA SER A 94 17.70 21.77 -4.17
C SER A 94 18.11 21.38 -5.59
N THR A 95 18.20 22.35 -6.50
CA THR A 95 18.75 22.13 -7.85
C THR A 95 20.19 21.60 -7.79
N ALA A 96 20.96 21.99 -6.78
CA ALA A 96 22.30 21.45 -6.57
C ALA A 96 22.26 19.94 -6.26
N ASP A 97 21.33 19.48 -5.42
CA ASP A 97 21.16 18.06 -5.12
C ASP A 97 20.71 17.26 -6.34
N LEU A 98 19.77 17.82 -7.12
CA LEU A 98 19.28 17.23 -8.36
C LEU A 98 20.43 16.98 -9.36
N CYS A 99 21.36 17.94 -9.46
CA CYS A 99 22.50 17.90 -10.37
C CYS A 99 23.76 17.27 -9.74
N ARG A 100 23.74 16.90 -8.46
CA ARG A 100 24.92 16.39 -7.76
C ARG A 100 25.23 14.97 -8.23
N LYS A 101 26.47 14.76 -8.66
CA LYS A 101 27.04 13.42 -8.90
C LYS A 101 27.66 12.89 -7.59
N PRO A 102 27.20 11.76 -7.04
CA PRO A 102 27.79 11.19 -5.83
C PRO A 102 29.27 10.83 -6.01
N THR A 103 29.62 10.35 -7.21
CA THR A 103 31.00 10.08 -7.64
C THR A 103 31.16 10.52 -9.09
N LYS A 104 32.40 10.60 -9.60
CA LYS A 104 32.64 10.98 -11.01
C LYS A 104 31.99 10.02 -12.01
N THR A 105 31.74 8.77 -11.63
CA THR A 105 31.18 7.72 -12.50
C THR A 105 29.70 7.46 -12.28
N THR A 106 29.11 8.04 -11.23
CA THR A 106 27.68 7.89 -10.92
C THR A 106 26.91 9.07 -11.53
N LEU A 107 25.81 8.76 -12.21
CA LEU A 107 24.90 9.77 -12.74
C LEU A 107 24.26 10.57 -11.59
N SER A 108 23.98 11.85 -11.84
CA SER A 108 23.10 12.66 -10.98
C SER A 108 21.66 12.16 -11.06
N ILE A 109 20.78 12.67 -10.17
CA ILE A 109 19.35 12.32 -10.21
C ILE A 109 18.74 12.72 -11.55
N PHE A 110 19.05 13.93 -12.03
CA PHE A 110 18.59 14.42 -13.33
C PHE A 110 19.08 13.54 -14.49
N GLU A 111 20.38 13.25 -14.57
CA GLU A 111 20.93 12.40 -15.64
C GLU A 111 20.34 10.99 -15.63
N ALA A 112 20.25 10.37 -14.45
CA ALA A 112 19.70 9.02 -14.30
C ALA A 112 18.22 8.97 -14.70
N SER A 113 17.45 9.99 -14.29
CA SER A 113 16.04 10.12 -14.64
C SER A 113 15.85 10.31 -16.15
N LEU A 114 16.55 11.27 -16.78
CA LEU A 114 16.45 11.52 -18.21
C LEU A 114 16.90 10.31 -19.05
N ALA A 115 17.89 9.55 -18.59
CA ALA A 115 18.36 8.33 -19.26
C ALA A 115 17.30 7.20 -19.35
N ARG A 116 16.18 7.29 -18.60
CA ARG A 116 15.05 6.35 -18.71
C ARG A 116 14.23 6.52 -19.98
N ASP A 117 14.33 7.67 -20.64
CA ASP A 117 13.68 7.93 -21.92
C ASP A 117 14.41 7.18 -23.06
N ARG A 118 14.09 5.88 -23.15
CA ARG A 118 14.70 4.91 -24.07
C ARG A 118 13.79 3.72 -24.41
N HIS A 119 12.50 3.82 -24.09
CA HIS A 119 11.48 2.78 -24.33
C HIS A 119 10.42 3.31 -25.29
N LYS A 120 9.60 2.46 -25.91
CA LYS A 120 8.62 2.95 -26.92
C LYS A 120 7.62 3.95 -26.34
N GLU A 121 7.28 3.81 -25.06
CA GLU A 121 6.33 4.65 -24.34
C GLU A 121 6.86 6.09 -24.16
N ILE A 122 5.94 7.06 -24.01
CA ILE A 122 6.30 8.44 -23.64
C ILE A 122 6.81 8.42 -22.20
N ALA A 123 8.00 8.98 -21.97
CA ALA A 123 8.62 8.97 -20.65
C ALA A 123 8.11 10.14 -19.81
N LEU A 124 7.50 9.83 -18.67
CA LEU A 124 7.17 10.77 -17.60
C LEU A 124 8.09 10.51 -16.40
N PHE A 125 8.27 11.49 -15.53
CA PHE A 125 9.18 11.37 -14.40
C PHE A 125 8.51 11.81 -13.10
N ARG A 126 8.75 11.08 -12.02
CA ARG A 126 8.27 11.47 -10.69
C ARG A 126 9.36 11.32 -9.64
N LEU A 127 9.56 12.38 -8.87
CA LEU A 127 10.40 12.36 -7.68
C LEU A 127 9.51 12.40 -6.44
N VAL A 128 9.59 11.38 -5.61
CA VAL A 128 8.83 11.29 -4.36
C VAL A 128 9.75 11.57 -3.17
N THR A 129 9.42 12.58 -2.37
CA THR A 129 10.26 12.99 -1.22
C THR A 129 9.46 13.17 0.07
N LEU A 130 10.18 13.08 1.20
CA LEU A 130 9.60 13.27 2.54
C LEU A 130 9.40 14.75 2.86
N ARG A 131 10.31 15.63 2.47
CA ARG A 131 10.20 17.08 2.72
C ARG A 131 9.88 17.84 1.44
N PRO A 132 9.29 19.04 1.57
CA PRO A 132 9.17 19.98 0.48
C PRO A 132 10.51 20.31 -0.16
N VAL A 133 10.44 20.79 -1.39
CA VAL A 133 11.59 21.31 -2.13
C VAL A 133 11.84 22.76 -1.80
N VAL A 134 13.04 23.25 -2.12
CA VAL A 134 13.30 24.70 -2.12
C VAL A 134 12.51 25.40 -3.22
N GLU A 135 12.32 26.71 -3.08
CA GLU A 135 11.52 27.55 -3.99
C GLU A 135 11.89 27.37 -5.47
N ALA A 136 13.17 27.24 -5.80
CA ALA A 136 13.65 27.03 -7.17
C ALA A 136 13.10 25.74 -7.85
N LEU A 137 12.71 24.73 -7.07
CA LEU A 137 12.13 23.49 -7.58
C LEU A 137 10.60 23.43 -7.40
N SER A 138 10.01 24.43 -6.73
CA SER A 138 8.56 24.48 -6.49
C SER A 138 7.71 24.39 -7.77
N PRO A 139 8.14 24.89 -8.96
CA PRO A 139 7.34 24.72 -10.18
C PRO A 139 7.08 23.25 -10.56
N LEU A 140 7.98 22.33 -10.17
CA LEU A 140 7.82 20.89 -10.44
C LEU A 140 6.75 20.24 -9.55
N THR A 141 6.29 20.91 -8.49
CA THR A 141 5.26 20.36 -7.58
C THR A 141 3.85 20.43 -8.16
N TYR A 142 3.64 21.26 -9.18
CA TYR A 142 2.38 21.32 -9.94
C TYR A 142 2.27 20.16 -10.94
N ASP A 143 1.05 19.73 -11.23
CA ASP A 143 0.80 18.68 -12.22
C ASP A 143 1.28 19.11 -13.62
N CYS A 144 1.88 18.15 -14.35
CA CYS A 144 2.33 18.38 -15.72
C CYS A 144 1.14 18.80 -16.59
N GLY A 145 1.32 19.86 -17.38
CA GLY A 145 0.26 20.41 -18.25
C GLY A 145 -0.87 21.17 -17.52
N SER A 146 -0.83 21.34 -16.20
CA SER A 146 -1.84 22.10 -15.47
C SER A 146 -1.72 23.62 -15.70
N GLU A 147 -2.84 24.33 -15.56
CA GLU A 147 -2.86 25.81 -15.62
C GLU A 147 -1.93 26.44 -14.58
N ALA A 148 -1.88 25.87 -13.36
CA ALA A 148 -0.99 26.34 -12.31
C ALA A 148 0.49 26.28 -12.73
N ARG A 149 0.88 25.23 -13.47
CA ARG A 149 2.23 25.08 -14.00
C ARG A 149 2.53 26.05 -15.13
N ALA A 150 1.52 26.40 -15.94
CA ALA A 150 1.66 27.42 -16.97
C ALA A 150 1.87 28.83 -16.39
N LEU A 151 1.31 29.12 -15.22
CA LEU A 151 1.50 30.40 -14.52
C LEU A 151 2.94 30.61 -14.01
N VAL A 152 3.68 29.52 -13.78
CA VAL A 152 5.08 29.54 -13.30
C VAL A 152 6.10 29.19 -14.41
N ALA A 153 5.75 29.49 -15.66
CA ALA A 153 6.61 29.19 -16.81
C ALA A 153 7.97 29.91 -16.75
N ALA A 154 8.02 31.14 -16.24
CA ALA A 154 9.27 31.90 -16.12
C ALA A 154 10.24 31.28 -15.11
N GLU A 155 9.71 30.73 -14.02
CA GLU A 155 10.46 30.00 -13.00
C GLU A 155 10.97 28.65 -13.55
N LEU A 156 10.18 27.96 -14.38
CA LEU A 156 10.63 26.76 -15.09
C LEU A 156 11.77 27.05 -16.08
N GLU A 157 11.69 28.15 -16.82
CA GLU A 157 12.77 28.59 -17.72
C GLU A 157 14.05 28.90 -16.93
N THR A 158 13.93 29.58 -15.79
CA THR A 158 15.06 29.86 -14.89
C THR A 158 15.69 28.56 -14.38
N LEU A 159 14.87 27.59 -13.99
CA LEU A 159 15.32 26.27 -13.56
C LEU A 159 16.00 25.50 -14.69
N ARG A 160 15.48 25.57 -15.91
CA ARG A 160 16.11 24.98 -17.10
C ARG A 160 17.51 25.53 -17.28
N ASP A 161 17.65 26.86 -17.32
CA ASP A 161 18.94 27.50 -17.55
C ASP A 161 19.96 27.10 -16.46
N GLU A 162 19.51 26.96 -15.19
CA GLU A 162 20.36 26.48 -14.10
C GLU A 162 20.84 25.04 -14.33
N ILE A 163 19.96 24.13 -14.74
CA ILE A 163 20.30 22.72 -15.00
C ILE A 163 21.19 22.60 -16.25
N GLU A 164 20.87 23.30 -17.34
CA GLU A 164 21.61 23.27 -18.59
C GLU A 164 23.02 23.86 -18.44
N SER A 165 23.20 24.86 -17.58
CA SER A 165 24.52 25.39 -17.25
C SER A 165 25.47 24.32 -16.67
N LYS A 166 24.91 23.32 -15.97
CA LYS A 166 25.64 22.19 -15.37
C LYS A 166 25.77 21.00 -16.32
N PHE A 167 24.77 20.79 -17.19
CA PHE A 167 24.70 19.67 -18.12
C PHE A 167 24.44 20.14 -19.56
N PRO A 168 25.39 20.85 -20.18
CA PRO A 168 25.19 21.36 -21.53
C PRO A 168 25.03 20.21 -22.51
N SER A 169 23.99 20.29 -23.36
CA SER A 169 23.70 19.32 -24.43
C SER A 169 23.39 17.88 -23.96
N LEU A 170 23.05 17.67 -22.68
CA LEU A 170 22.61 16.35 -22.22
C LEU A 170 21.26 16.01 -22.86
N VAL A 171 21.20 14.85 -23.54
CA VAL A 171 19.99 14.31 -24.16
C VAL A 171 19.79 12.84 -23.80
N SER A 172 18.53 12.40 -23.80
CA SER A 172 18.14 11.00 -23.67
C SER A 172 18.50 10.18 -24.91
N ALA A 173 18.27 8.87 -24.86
CA ALA A 173 18.47 7.99 -26.02
C ALA A 173 17.53 8.33 -27.19
N LYS A 174 16.39 9.00 -26.93
CA LYS A 174 15.49 9.52 -27.96
C LYS A 174 15.79 10.95 -28.41
N GLY A 175 16.84 11.58 -27.86
CA GLY A 175 17.22 12.95 -28.20
C GLY A 175 16.48 14.04 -27.42
N ASN A 176 15.72 13.68 -26.38
CA ASN A 176 15.02 14.64 -25.53
C ASN A 176 15.95 15.26 -24.49
N GLY A 177 15.87 16.57 -24.27
CA GLY A 177 16.76 17.32 -23.37
C GLY A 177 16.13 17.74 -22.04
N CYS A 178 16.72 18.77 -21.41
CA CYS A 178 16.27 19.30 -20.12
C CYS A 178 14.83 19.83 -20.17
N GLN A 179 14.47 20.57 -21.22
CA GLN A 179 13.10 21.07 -21.42
C GLN A 179 12.06 19.94 -21.34
N TYR A 180 12.29 18.84 -22.09
CA TYR A 180 11.40 17.69 -22.08
C TYR A 180 11.26 17.09 -20.67
N TRP A 181 12.37 16.95 -19.95
CA TRP A 181 12.32 16.47 -18.57
C TRP A 181 11.51 17.40 -17.68
N LEU A 182 11.71 18.71 -17.77
CA LEU A 182 10.97 19.70 -16.97
C LEU A 182 9.49 19.75 -17.31
N GLU A 183 9.09 19.52 -18.56
CA GLU A 183 7.67 19.46 -18.94
C GLU A 183 6.97 18.20 -18.45
N ASN A 184 7.72 17.09 -18.34
CA ASN A 184 7.20 15.76 -18.04
C ASN A 184 7.55 15.25 -16.64
N CYS A 185 8.23 16.05 -15.81
CA CYS A 185 8.61 15.69 -14.45
C CYS A 185 7.69 16.31 -13.39
N ARG A 186 7.22 15.50 -12.44
CA ARG A 186 6.49 15.95 -11.26
C ARG A 186 7.26 15.66 -9.98
N TRP A 187 7.25 16.61 -9.05
CA TRP A 187 7.73 16.43 -7.69
C TRP A 187 6.56 16.19 -6.74
N ASP A 188 6.56 15.05 -6.06
CA ASP A 188 5.47 14.55 -5.22
C ASP A 188 5.95 14.45 -3.77
N VAL A 189 5.47 15.37 -2.91
CA VAL A 189 5.88 15.44 -1.51
C VAL A 189 4.88 14.66 -0.66
N ARG A 190 5.34 13.59 -0.01
CA ARG A 190 4.47 12.66 0.74
C ARG A 190 4.81 12.50 2.22
N TYR A 191 5.62 13.40 2.78
CA TYR A 191 5.92 13.42 4.21
C TYR A 191 6.45 12.08 4.73
N ASP A 192 6.22 11.75 5.99
CA ASP A 192 6.69 10.51 6.58
C ASP A 192 5.79 9.29 6.30
N LEU A 193 6.26 8.12 6.71
CA LEU A 193 5.55 6.84 6.54
C LEU A 193 4.17 6.85 7.23
N ALA A 194 4.05 7.49 8.39
CA ALA A 194 2.78 7.52 9.12
C ALA A 194 1.73 8.34 8.35
N THR A 195 2.14 9.45 7.77
CA THR A 195 1.31 10.31 6.93
C THR A 195 0.86 9.56 5.68
N ALA A 196 1.78 8.91 4.96
CA ALA A 196 1.44 8.08 3.79
C ALA A 196 0.45 6.96 4.13
N LYS A 197 0.64 6.26 5.26
CA LYS A 197 -0.29 5.22 5.75
C LYS A 197 -1.68 5.76 6.05
N ASN A 198 -1.75 6.89 6.75
CA ASN A 198 -3.01 7.53 7.10
C ASN A 198 -3.77 8.00 5.87
N GLU A 199 -3.05 8.51 4.86
CA GLU A 199 -3.63 8.93 3.60
C GLU A 199 -4.18 7.75 2.80
N ASN A 200 -3.43 6.64 2.70
CA ASN A 200 -3.91 5.40 2.07
C ASN A 200 -5.15 4.86 2.78
N ARG A 201 -5.19 4.92 4.12
CA ARG A 201 -6.36 4.56 4.92
C ARG A 201 -7.57 5.42 4.60
N ARG A 202 -7.38 6.74 4.55
CA ARG A 202 -8.44 7.71 4.21
C ARG A 202 -9.02 7.43 2.83
N ARG A 203 -8.16 7.19 1.84
CA ARG A 203 -8.54 6.90 0.45
C ARG A 203 -9.32 5.59 0.33
N LEU A 204 -8.85 4.51 0.94
CA LEU A 204 -9.56 3.23 0.90
C LEU A 204 -10.92 3.30 1.62
N LEU A 205 -11.01 4.07 2.71
CA LEU A 205 -12.29 4.34 3.38
C LEU A 205 -13.27 5.07 2.44
N GLN A 206 -12.80 6.09 1.72
CA GLN A 206 -13.61 6.80 0.72
C GLN A 206 -14.09 5.89 -0.41
N LEU A 207 -13.19 5.06 -0.96
CA LEU A 207 -13.53 4.06 -1.98
C LEU A 207 -14.62 3.09 -1.48
N SER A 208 -14.51 2.63 -0.23
CA SER A 208 -15.53 1.75 0.36
C SER A 208 -16.89 2.42 0.51
N ASN A 209 -16.92 3.71 0.87
CA ASN A 209 -18.15 4.49 0.99
C ASN A 209 -18.78 4.72 -0.40
N LEU A 210 -17.97 5.04 -1.41
CA LEU A 210 -18.44 5.19 -2.79
C LEU A 210 -19.00 3.89 -3.37
N ALA A 211 -18.45 2.75 -2.95
CA ALA A 211 -18.97 1.42 -3.29
C ALA A 211 -20.24 1.03 -2.50
N GLY A 212 -20.76 1.90 -1.63
CA GLY A 212 -21.96 1.63 -0.81
C GLY A 212 -21.73 0.64 0.34
N LEU A 213 -20.48 0.31 0.64
CA LEU A 213 -20.09 -0.67 1.65
C LEU A 213 -19.11 -0.05 2.64
N PRO A 214 -19.59 0.78 3.59
CA PRO A 214 -18.72 1.40 4.59
C PRO A 214 -18.01 0.31 5.39
N LEU A 215 -16.67 0.30 5.32
CA LEU A 215 -15.83 -0.63 6.04
C LEU A 215 -15.39 -0.03 7.38
N LEU A 216 -15.19 -0.92 8.36
CA LEU A 216 -14.60 -0.56 9.64
C LEU A 216 -13.10 -0.34 9.51
N TYR A 217 -12.53 0.41 10.44
CA TYR A 217 -11.11 0.77 10.43
C TYR A 217 -10.19 -0.46 10.43
N GLU A 218 -10.53 -1.50 11.18
CA GLU A 218 -9.77 -2.75 11.23
C GLU A 218 -9.82 -3.51 9.91
N GLN A 219 -10.94 -3.44 9.19
CA GLN A 219 -11.08 -4.06 7.86
C GLN A 219 -10.22 -3.31 6.84
N ILE A 220 -10.22 -1.97 6.90
CA ILE A 220 -9.36 -1.15 6.07
C ILE A 220 -7.88 -1.45 6.33
N ASP A 221 -7.46 -1.53 7.60
CA ASP A 221 -6.08 -1.86 7.95
C ASP A 221 -5.67 -3.25 7.43
N GLN A 222 -6.55 -4.25 7.58
CA GLN A 222 -6.30 -5.58 7.02
C GLN A 222 -6.12 -5.55 5.49
N LEU A 223 -7.01 -4.88 4.78
CA LEU A 223 -6.93 -4.78 3.32
C LEU A 223 -5.65 -4.07 2.87
N LEU A 224 -5.25 -3.02 3.58
CA LEU A 224 -3.98 -2.34 3.30
C LEU A 224 -2.77 -3.23 3.59
N ASP A 225 -2.79 -4.04 4.65
CA ASP A 225 -1.72 -5.00 4.92
C ASP A 225 -1.62 -6.08 3.83
N GLU A 226 -2.75 -6.54 3.28
CA GLU A 226 -2.78 -7.42 2.10
C GLU A 226 -2.14 -6.73 0.87
N MET A 227 -2.48 -5.46 0.60
CA MET A 227 -1.87 -4.70 -0.49
C MET A 227 -0.36 -4.50 -0.28
N ARG A 228 0.08 -4.23 0.95
CA ARG A 228 1.53 -4.12 1.29
C ARG A 228 2.26 -5.44 1.08
N ALA A 229 1.65 -6.56 1.46
CA ALA A 229 2.23 -7.87 1.20
C ALA A 229 2.35 -8.15 -0.30
N TRP A 230 1.35 -7.72 -1.09
CA TRP A 230 1.37 -7.85 -2.54
C TRP A 230 2.47 -6.99 -3.19
N THR A 231 2.58 -5.71 -2.85
CA THR A 231 3.63 -4.82 -3.40
C THR A 231 5.03 -5.30 -3.01
N LYS A 232 5.21 -5.72 -1.76
CA LYS A 232 6.47 -6.31 -1.30
C LYS A 232 6.84 -7.57 -2.08
N ALA A 233 5.88 -8.50 -2.26
CA ALA A 233 6.12 -9.71 -3.04
C ALA A 233 6.46 -9.42 -4.50
N ALA A 234 5.85 -8.39 -5.09
CA ALA A 234 6.17 -7.92 -6.43
C ALA A 234 7.57 -7.31 -6.51
N GLY A 235 7.96 -6.48 -5.53
CA GLY A 235 9.31 -5.91 -5.45
C GLY A 235 10.41 -6.96 -5.27
N ASP A 236 10.17 -7.95 -4.40
CA ASP A 236 11.12 -9.03 -4.09
C ASP A 236 11.25 -10.09 -5.20
N ALA A 237 10.30 -10.15 -6.15
CA ALA A 237 10.39 -11.04 -7.32
C ALA A 237 11.60 -10.65 -8.21
N LYS A 238 12.08 -11.59 -9.02
CA LYS A 238 13.15 -11.33 -10.01
C LYS A 238 12.55 -11.07 -11.39
N TRP A 239 13.19 -10.26 -12.22
CA TRP A 239 12.70 -10.06 -13.60
C TRP A 239 12.71 -11.37 -14.40
N VAL A 240 13.80 -12.14 -14.30
CA VAL A 240 13.90 -13.50 -14.84
C VAL A 240 13.96 -14.49 -13.66
N PRO A 241 13.06 -15.49 -13.56
CA PRO A 241 11.98 -15.84 -14.50
C PRO A 241 10.62 -15.18 -14.20
N ASP A 242 10.52 -14.37 -13.15
CA ASP A 242 9.24 -14.00 -12.52
C ASP A 242 8.68 -12.62 -12.97
N LYS A 243 8.96 -12.16 -14.20
CA LYS A 243 8.50 -10.86 -14.73
C LYS A 243 7.06 -10.52 -14.38
N ALA A 244 6.14 -11.46 -14.60
CA ALA A 244 4.72 -11.25 -14.37
C ALA A 244 4.36 -10.97 -12.89
N LYS A 245 5.21 -11.38 -11.93
CA LYS A 245 5.02 -11.10 -10.51
C LYS A 245 5.45 -9.68 -10.13
N LYS A 246 6.38 -9.07 -10.89
CA LYS A 246 6.82 -7.68 -10.68
C LYS A 246 5.80 -6.64 -11.18
N ILE A 247 4.86 -7.05 -12.03
CA ILE A 247 3.90 -6.14 -12.69
C ILE A 247 2.50 -6.40 -12.14
N ILE A 248 1.96 -5.42 -11.43
CA ILE A 248 0.58 -5.43 -10.95
C ILE A 248 -0.27 -4.66 -11.95
N THR A 249 -1.31 -5.31 -12.47
CA THR A 249 -2.24 -4.72 -13.44
C THR A 249 -3.49 -4.20 -12.77
N ARG A 250 -4.11 -3.17 -13.35
CA ARG A 250 -5.39 -2.62 -12.86
C ARG A 250 -6.49 -3.68 -12.79
N ALA A 251 -6.54 -4.60 -13.76
CA ALA A 251 -7.53 -5.68 -13.77
C ALA A 251 -7.42 -6.55 -12.51
N GLN A 252 -6.20 -6.93 -12.12
CA GLN A 252 -5.98 -7.71 -10.89
C GLN A 252 -6.42 -6.93 -9.65
N VAL A 253 -6.14 -5.63 -9.57
CA VAL A 253 -6.51 -4.80 -8.42
C VAL A 253 -8.02 -4.64 -8.31
N LEU A 254 -8.73 -4.44 -9.43
CA LEU A 254 -10.18 -4.38 -9.45
C LEU A 254 -10.83 -5.71 -9.07
N GLU A 255 -10.34 -6.82 -9.61
CA GLU A 255 -10.81 -8.16 -9.28
C GLU A 255 -10.62 -8.46 -7.79
N TRP A 256 -9.44 -8.16 -7.25
CA TRP A 256 -9.16 -8.26 -5.82
C TRP A 256 -10.14 -7.41 -5.00
N TRP A 257 -10.34 -6.15 -5.37
CA TRP A 257 -11.23 -5.25 -4.64
C TRP A 257 -12.69 -5.75 -4.65
N GLN A 258 -13.19 -6.17 -5.81
CA GLN A 258 -14.53 -6.74 -5.95
C GLN A 258 -14.69 -8.02 -5.14
N SER A 259 -13.70 -8.92 -5.16
CA SER A 259 -13.70 -10.13 -4.33
C SER A 259 -13.78 -9.79 -2.85
N LYS A 260 -13.02 -8.79 -2.39
CA LYS A 260 -13.03 -8.39 -0.98
C LYS A 260 -14.34 -7.75 -0.55
N LEU A 261 -14.95 -6.93 -1.42
CA LEU A 261 -16.27 -6.39 -1.16
C LEU A 261 -17.32 -7.51 -1.09
N ALA A 262 -17.27 -8.49 -2.00
CA ALA A 262 -18.17 -9.65 -1.99
C ALA A 262 -18.00 -10.49 -0.73
N GLU A 263 -16.77 -10.84 -0.32
CA GLU A 263 -16.47 -11.55 0.93
C GLU A 263 -17.06 -10.84 2.17
N ILE A 264 -17.07 -9.51 2.15
CA ILE A 264 -17.60 -8.70 3.26
C ILE A 264 -19.12 -8.63 3.22
N VAL A 265 -19.73 -8.57 2.04
CA VAL A 265 -21.20 -8.65 1.85
C VAL A 265 -21.73 -10.01 2.24
N ASP A 266 -21.11 -11.09 1.76
CA ASP A 266 -21.47 -12.46 2.11
C ASP A 266 -21.27 -12.70 3.62
N GLY A 267 -20.19 -12.15 4.19
CA GLY A 267 -19.97 -12.12 5.63
C GLY A 267 -20.93 -11.24 6.43
N LYS A 268 -21.70 -10.34 5.80
CA LYS A 268 -22.84 -9.60 6.40
C LYS A 268 -24.16 -10.34 6.21
N ALA A 269 -24.30 -11.13 5.14
CA ALA A 269 -25.46 -12.00 4.88
C ALA A 269 -25.50 -13.20 5.85
N GLU A 270 -24.34 -13.62 6.34
CA GLU A 270 -24.23 -14.37 7.59
C GLU A 270 -24.72 -13.50 8.76
N ALA A 271 -25.91 -13.79 9.28
CA ALA A 271 -26.49 -13.10 10.43
C ALA A 271 -25.44 -12.89 11.53
N SER A 272 -25.40 -11.67 12.10
CA SER A 272 -24.55 -11.29 13.25
C SER A 272 -24.21 -12.48 14.17
N GLY A 273 -22.95 -12.96 14.10
CA GLY A 273 -22.48 -14.19 14.77
C GLY A 273 -22.19 -15.38 13.82
N GLY A 274 -22.40 -15.26 12.51
CA GLY A 274 -22.18 -16.36 11.56
C GLY A 274 -20.71 -16.77 11.42
N LYS A 275 -19.76 -15.81 11.44
CA LYS A 275 -18.32 -16.14 11.42
C LYS A 275 -17.88 -16.81 12.70
N LEU A 276 -18.39 -16.36 13.85
CA LEU A 276 -18.21 -17.04 15.14
C LEU A 276 -18.74 -18.48 15.05
N ALA A 277 -19.98 -18.67 14.56
CA ALA A 277 -20.60 -19.97 14.43
C ALA A 277 -19.79 -20.90 13.54
N ALA A 278 -19.40 -20.45 12.34
CA ALA A 278 -18.56 -21.20 11.42
C ALA A 278 -17.22 -21.63 12.05
N LYS A 279 -16.59 -20.75 12.83
CA LYS A 279 -15.31 -21.05 13.52
C LYS A 279 -15.46 -22.05 14.65
N MET A 280 -16.57 -21.99 15.39
CA MET A 280 -16.85 -22.93 16.46
C MET A 280 -17.22 -24.31 15.89
N ILE A 281 -18.05 -24.35 14.84
CA ILE A 281 -18.36 -25.59 14.10
C ILE A 281 -17.07 -26.20 13.52
N ALA A 282 -16.21 -25.40 12.88
CA ALA A 282 -14.93 -25.89 12.33
C ALA A 282 -13.95 -26.39 13.40
N ALA A 283 -14.15 -26.01 14.65
CA ALA A 283 -13.41 -26.45 15.82
C ALA A 283 -14.13 -27.56 16.60
N ASP A 284 -15.10 -28.23 15.98
CA ASP A 284 -15.80 -29.40 16.50
C ASP A 284 -16.56 -29.13 17.82
N LEU A 285 -17.08 -27.90 17.99
CA LEU A 285 -17.94 -27.55 19.13
C LEU A 285 -19.41 -27.91 18.87
N PRO A 286 -20.16 -28.40 19.89
CA PRO A 286 -21.58 -28.69 19.80
C PRO A 286 -22.45 -27.49 19.41
N ASP A 287 -23.49 -27.73 18.61
CA ASP A 287 -24.42 -26.69 18.12
C ASP A 287 -25.07 -25.88 19.24
N GLU A 288 -25.40 -26.52 20.37
CA GLU A 288 -25.96 -25.84 21.54
C GLU A 288 -25.00 -24.78 22.11
N LEU A 289 -23.70 -25.07 22.15
CA LEU A 289 -22.67 -24.12 22.59
C LEU A 289 -22.45 -23.00 21.58
N VAL A 290 -22.60 -23.29 20.29
CA VAL A 290 -22.52 -22.29 19.22
C VAL A 290 -23.64 -21.25 19.38
N LEU A 291 -24.87 -21.70 19.61
CA LEU A 291 -26.03 -20.81 19.82
C LEU A 291 -25.82 -19.92 21.04
N LEU A 292 -25.41 -20.49 22.18
CA LEU A 292 -25.15 -19.73 23.41
C LEU A 292 -24.03 -18.69 23.23
N ALA A 293 -22.98 -19.02 22.48
CA ALA A 293 -21.89 -18.08 22.20
C ALA A 293 -22.34 -16.91 21.30
N VAL A 294 -23.20 -17.20 20.31
CA VAL A 294 -23.80 -16.17 19.45
C VAL A 294 -24.70 -15.24 20.26
N ASP A 295 -25.49 -15.77 21.20
CA ASP A 295 -26.36 -14.97 22.06
C ASP A 295 -25.56 -14.09 23.03
N LEU A 296 -24.52 -14.63 23.70
CA LEU A 296 -23.62 -13.84 24.55
C LEU A 296 -22.93 -12.70 23.79
N ARG A 297 -22.57 -12.92 22.52
CA ARG A 297 -22.02 -11.86 21.68
C ARG A 297 -23.07 -10.79 21.38
N ARG A 298 -24.32 -11.18 21.10
CA ARG A 298 -25.42 -10.22 20.84
C ARG A 298 -25.70 -9.35 22.06
N GLU A 299 -25.73 -9.94 23.25
CA GLU A 299 -25.89 -9.23 24.52
C GLU A 299 -24.76 -8.24 24.76
N TYR A 300 -23.51 -8.67 24.58
CA TYR A 300 -22.35 -7.79 24.65
C TYR A 300 -22.44 -6.61 23.66
N ALA A 301 -22.82 -6.88 22.41
CA ALA A 301 -22.96 -5.83 21.40
C ALA A 301 -24.08 -4.84 21.75
N ALA A 302 -25.17 -5.29 22.37
CA ALA A 302 -26.24 -4.42 22.85
C ALA A 302 -25.76 -3.55 24.02
N GLU A 303 -25.00 -4.13 24.95
CA GLU A 303 -24.45 -3.41 26.10
C GLU A 303 -23.43 -2.32 25.69
N VAL A 304 -22.51 -2.63 24.77
CA VAL A 304 -21.52 -1.67 24.25
C VAL A 304 -22.15 -0.52 23.45
N ARG A 305 -23.27 -0.78 22.76
CA ARG A 305 -23.98 0.25 21.96
C ARG A 305 -24.86 1.17 22.81
N THR A 306 -25.08 0.85 24.08
CA THR A 306 -25.90 1.66 24.98
C THR A 306 -25.02 2.74 25.62
N PRO A 307 -25.20 4.04 25.31
CA PRO A 307 -24.34 5.09 25.85
C PRO A 307 -24.52 5.22 27.37
N ARG A 308 -23.49 4.85 28.14
CA ARG A 308 -23.44 5.09 29.60
C ARG A 308 -22.35 6.09 29.92
N TYR A 309 -22.74 7.33 30.19
CA TYR A 309 -21.87 8.50 30.41
C TYR A 309 -20.87 8.39 31.61
N MET A 310 -20.86 7.30 32.39
CA MET A 310 -19.98 7.12 33.56
C MET A 310 -19.19 5.79 33.61
N GLN A 311 -19.26 4.91 32.60
CA GLN A 311 -18.59 3.59 32.60
C GLN A 311 -17.62 3.36 31.42
N ALA A 312 -17.34 4.37 30.60
CA ALA A 312 -16.57 4.22 29.37
C ALA A 312 -15.12 3.73 29.61
N ASP A 313 -14.47 4.21 30.68
CA ASP A 313 -13.07 3.87 30.97
C ASP A 313 -12.90 2.43 31.46
N SER A 314 -13.86 1.88 32.22
CA SER A 314 -13.78 0.49 32.71
C SER A 314 -14.10 -0.53 31.60
N ILE A 315 -15.03 -0.21 30.71
CA ILE A 315 -15.37 -1.05 29.54
C ILE A 315 -14.16 -1.18 28.61
N GLY A 316 -13.50 -0.07 28.27
CA GLY A 316 -12.32 -0.07 27.42
C GLY A 316 -11.16 -0.88 28.01
N GLN A 317 -10.92 -0.76 29.33
CA GLN A 317 -9.90 -1.54 30.02
C GLN A 317 -10.19 -3.05 30.00
N MET A 318 -11.45 -3.45 30.23
CA MET A 318 -11.85 -4.85 30.16
C MET A 318 -11.69 -5.42 28.74
N GLN A 319 -12.12 -4.68 27.71
CA GLN A 319 -11.96 -5.08 26.30
C GLN A 319 -10.48 -5.25 25.93
N ALA A 320 -9.61 -4.32 26.36
CA ALA A 320 -8.18 -4.38 26.12
C ALA A 320 -7.54 -5.62 26.76
N ARG A 321 -7.96 -5.96 27.99
CA ARG A 321 -7.49 -7.15 28.71
C ARG A 321 -7.90 -8.45 28.02
N VAL A 322 -9.17 -8.57 27.61
CA VAL A 322 -9.66 -9.74 26.84
C VAL A 322 -8.88 -9.89 25.54
N LYS A 323 -8.64 -8.79 24.82
CA LYS A 323 -7.87 -8.80 23.55
C LYS A 323 -6.43 -9.27 23.76
N SER A 324 -5.76 -8.79 24.82
CA SER A 324 -4.40 -9.18 25.17
C SER A 324 -4.30 -10.68 25.48
N GLU A 325 -5.21 -11.21 26.29
CA GLU A 325 -5.25 -12.64 26.65
C GLU A 325 -5.58 -13.53 25.44
N ALA A 326 -6.57 -13.15 24.64
CA ALA A 326 -6.94 -13.88 23.43
C ALA A 326 -5.77 -13.96 22.44
N LEU A 327 -5.03 -12.86 22.25
CA LEU A 327 -3.84 -12.83 21.41
C LEU A 327 -2.73 -13.75 21.95
N THR A 328 -2.50 -13.72 23.26
CA THR A 328 -1.48 -14.54 23.92
C THR A 328 -1.78 -16.03 23.76
N LEU A 329 -3.00 -16.45 24.10
CA LEU A 329 -3.45 -17.84 23.93
C LEU A 329 -3.36 -18.28 22.47
N ARG A 330 -3.80 -17.44 21.54
CA ARG A 330 -3.77 -17.76 20.12
C ARG A 330 -2.34 -17.93 19.60
N SER A 331 -1.43 -17.07 20.02
CA SER A 331 -0.02 -17.13 19.64
C SER A 331 0.61 -18.46 20.09
N ARG A 332 0.34 -18.87 21.34
CA ARG A 332 0.83 -20.14 21.89
C ARG A 332 0.25 -21.36 21.18
N LEU A 333 -1.03 -21.34 20.82
CA LEU A 333 -1.67 -22.40 20.02
C LEU A 333 -1.06 -22.51 18.61
N VAL A 334 -0.81 -21.37 17.95
CA VAL A 334 -0.20 -21.35 16.61
C VAL A 334 1.26 -21.83 16.66
N ALA A 335 2.03 -21.39 17.67
CA ALA A 335 3.40 -21.84 17.92
C ALA A 335 3.47 -23.34 18.26
N GLY A 336 2.36 -23.94 18.71
CA GLY A 336 2.31 -25.35 19.12
C GLY A 336 2.78 -25.59 20.54
N GLU A 337 2.91 -24.53 21.33
CA GLU A 337 3.13 -24.62 22.78
C GLU A 337 1.88 -25.10 23.51
N LEU A 338 0.70 -24.89 22.92
CA LEU A 338 -0.56 -25.48 23.35
C LEU A 338 -0.95 -26.55 22.33
N ASP A 339 -0.80 -27.82 22.72
CA ASP A 339 -1.28 -28.95 21.93
C ASP A 339 -2.69 -29.33 22.38
N LEU A 340 -3.66 -28.53 21.95
CA LEU A 340 -5.06 -28.64 22.36
C LEU A 340 -5.97 -28.83 21.15
N SER A 341 -7.00 -29.66 21.32
CA SER A 341 -8.11 -29.74 20.38
C SER A 341 -8.92 -28.44 20.36
N GLY A 342 -9.74 -28.24 19.32
CA GLY A 342 -10.63 -27.08 19.21
C GLY A 342 -11.50 -26.84 20.47
N PRO A 343 -12.18 -27.87 21.00
CA PRO A 343 -12.98 -27.74 22.22
C PRO A 343 -12.12 -27.46 23.47
N ALA A 344 -10.96 -28.10 23.59
CA ALA A 344 -10.07 -27.89 24.73
C ALA A 344 -9.47 -26.47 24.75
N PHE A 345 -9.13 -25.93 23.58
CA PHE A 345 -8.65 -24.55 23.46
C PHE A 345 -9.77 -23.54 23.73
N HIS A 346 -10.99 -23.78 23.24
CA HIS A 346 -12.15 -22.95 23.58
C HIS A 346 -12.41 -22.93 25.10
N ALA A 347 -12.38 -24.08 25.76
CA ALA A 347 -12.51 -24.18 27.22
C ALA A 347 -11.41 -23.40 27.96
N LEU A 348 -10.17 -23.44 27.47
CA LEU A 348 -9.07 -22.65 28.02
C LEU A 348 -9.32 -21.13 27.88
N CYS A 349 -9.82 -20.68 26.74
CA CYS A 349 -10.18 -19.28 26.55
C CYS A 349 -11.26 -18.84 27.55
N LEU A 350 -12.28 -19.66 27.79
CA LEU A 350 -13.32 -19.37 28.78
C LEU A 350 -12.78 -19.36 30.20
N ALA A 351 -11.92 -20.31 30.56
CA ALA A 351 -11.26 -20.34 31.87
C ALA A 351 -10.47 -19.05 32.12
N LYS A 352 -9.77 -18.52 31.10
CA LYS A 352 -9.10 -17.22 31.22
C LYS A 352 -10.04 -16.05 31.42
N MET A 353 -11.23 -16.07 30.81
CA MET A 353 -12.24 -15.04 31.06
C MET A 353 -12.76 -15.11 32.50
N ASP A 354 -12.93 -16.32 33.03
CA ASP A 354 -13.34 -16.55 34.43
C ASP A 354 -12.25 -16.11 35.41
N GLU A 355 -10.96 -16.35 35.10
CA GLU A 355 -9.82 -15.83 35.87
C GLU A 355 -9.78 -14.29 35.87
N ILE A 356 -10.01 -13.65 34.72
CA ILE A 356 -10.09 -12.18 34.63
C ILE A 356 -11.24 -11.65 35.50
N ASN A 357 -12.40 -12.30 35.45
CA ASN A 357 -13.58 -11.92 36.23
C ASN A 357 -13.37 -12.10 37.75
N ALA A 358 -12.56 -13.08 38.16
CA ALA A 358 -12.26 -13.37 39.56
C ALA A 358 -11.16 -12.47 40.16
N ALA A 359 -10.47 -11.65 39.34
CA ALA A 359 -9.40 -10.80 39.82
C ALA A 359 -9.93 -9.70 40.78
N PRO A 360 -9.18 -9.31 41.83
CA PRO A 360 -9.63 -8.33 42.83
C PRO A 360 -9.97 -6.94 42.26
N GLU A 361 -9.37 -6.60 41.12
CA GLU A 361 -9.55 -5.34 40.40
C GLU A 361 -10.71 -5.39 39.39
N ALA A 362 -11.33 -6.56 39.19
CA ALA A 362 -12.41 -6.74 38.25
C ALA A 362 -13.77 -6.36 38.87
N GLN A 363 -14.64 -5.79 38.03
CA GLN A 363 -16.02 -5.50 38.41
C GLN A 363 -16.77 -6.84 38.56
N GLN A 364 -17.13 -7.20 39.80
CA GLN A 364 -17.78 -8.48 40.08
C GLN A 364 -19.07 -8.63 39.25
N GLY A 365 -19.19 -9.77 38.55
CA GLY A 365 -20.35 -10.08 37.71
C GLY A 365 -20.17 -9.78 36.21
N ALA A 366 -19.00 -9.35 35.76
CA ALA A 366 -18.69 -9.07 34.35
C ALA A 366 -18.44 -10.33 33.49
N GLY A 367 -18.64 -11.54 34.02
CA GLY A 367 -18.30 -12.79 33.33
C GLY A 367 -18.99 -12.97 31.97
N ALA A 368 -20.29 -12.63 31.88
CA ALA A 368 -21.04 -12.68 30.62
C ALA A 368 -20.50 -11.65 29.61
N PHE A 369 -20.18 -10.44 30.09
CA PHE A 369 -19.59 -9.37 29.27
C PHE A 369 -18.23 -9.77 28.69
N LEU A 370 -17.33 -10.34 29.51
CA LEU A 370 -16.00 -10.77 29.07
C LEU A 370 -16.08 -11.90 28.04
N LYS A 371 -16.97 -12.88 28.26
CA LYS A 371 -17.22 -13.98 27.32
C LYS A 371 -17.84 -13.47 26.02
N GLY A 372 -18.80 -12.55 26.08
CA GLY A 372 -19.37 -11.89 24.91
C GLY A 372 -18.33 -11.07 24.13
N CYS A 373 -17.41 -10.40 24.82
CA CYS A 373 -16.28 -9.69 24.20
C CYS A 373 -15.32 -10.63 23.46
N LEU A 374 -14.95 -11.75 24.08
CA LEU A 374 -14.14 -12.80 23.46
C LEU A 374 -14.78 -13.31 22.17
N TYR A 375 -16.10 -13.52 22.19
CA TYR A 375 -16.86 -13.96 21.03
C TYR A 375 -17.02 -12.89 19.96
N ASP A 376 -17.13 -11.61 20.32
CA ASP A 376 -17.08 -10.51 19.36
C ASP A 376 -15.71 -10.43 18.66
N ILE A 377 -14.61 -10.63 19.38
CA ILE A 377 -13.25 -10.72 18.83
C ILE A 377 -13.13 -11.91 17.87
N ALA A 378 -13.69 -13.07 18.24
CA ALA A 378 -13.71 -14.25 17.38
C ALA A 378 -14.55 -14.03 16.13
N ASP A 379 -15.68 -13.33 16.21
CA ASP A 379 -16.51 -13.00 15.04
C ASP A 379 -15.79 -12.04 14.08
N ARG A 380 -15.12 -11.00 14.60
CA ARG A 380 -14.34 -9.99 13.84
C ARG A 380 -12.98 -10.47 13.31
N CYS A 381 -12.81 -11.78 13.12
CA CYS A 381 -11.62 -12.39 12.50
C CYS A 381 -10.30 -12.41 13.29
N LEU A 382 -10.27 -12.01 14.56
CA LEU A 382 -9.03 -11.96 15.35
C LEU A 382 -8.69 -13.26 16.11
N LEU A 383 -9.69 -14.09 16.43
CA LEU A 383 -9.51 -15.36 17.13
C LEU A 383 -10.08 -16.53 16.32
N ARG A 384 -9.36 -17.66 16.29
CA ARG A 384 -9.83 -18.95 15.76
C ARG A 384 -9.56 -20.03 16.81
N PHE A 385 -10.50 -20.98 16.96
CA PHE A 385 -10.38 -22.04 17.96
C PHE A 385 -9.57 -23.25 17.49
N LYS A 386 -9.34 -23.37 16.19
CA LYS A 386 -8.53 -24.43 15.58
C LYS A 386 -7.19 -23.90 15.09
N ARG A 387 -6.15 -24.73 15.16
CA ARG A 387 -4.84 -24.42 14.57
C ARG A 387 -4.97 -24.33 13.04
N PRO A 388 -4.26 -23.40 12.35
CA PRO A 388 -4.22 -23.41 10.90
C PRO A 388 -3.67 -24.77 10.42
N ALA A 389 -4.29 -25.36 9.40
CA ALA A 389 -3.66 -26.47 8.69
C ALA A 389 -2.33 -25.95 8.10
N LYS A 390 -1.26 -26.73 8.25
CA LYS A 390 0.05 -26.39 7.69
C LYS A 390 0.02 -26.39 6.18
#